data_AF-A0A6L7RVH3-F1
#
_entry.id   AF-A0A6L7RVH3-F1
#
_cell.length_a   1.000
_cell.length_b   1.000
_cell.length_c   1.000
_cell.angle_alpha   90.00
_cell.angle_beta   90.00
_cell.angle_gamma   90.00
#
_symmetry.space_group_name_H-M   'P 1'
#
loop_
_entity.id
_entity.type
_entity.pdbx_description
1 polymer ?
#
loop_
_entity_poly.entity_id
_entity_poly.type
_entity_poly.pdbx_seq_one_letter_code
_entity_poly.pdbx_strand_id
1 'polypeptide(L)'
;MRQAGIWLSRVKEEMGDDLELNYRSFALEQVNSTNGPEWKAWEQGSDYESRGLWSLRGGIAARMQGYDAHDKFMLELQHFKFVERGDIRDRQPIVDAAERAGLDMGKFQKDLDSPERLAEIGRDHEE
;
A
#
# COMPACT_ATOMS: atom_id res chain seq x y z
N MET A 1 11.53 -11.56 2.71
CA MET A 1 11.47 -11.42 1.24
C MET A 1 11.64 -9.96 0.83
N ARG A 2 12.87 -9.48 0.56
CA ARG A 2 13.12 -8.06 0.23
C ARG A 2 13.12 -7.76 -1.28
N GLN A 3 12.94 -8.78 -2.12
CA GLN A 3 13.25 -8.74 -3.55
C GLN A 3 12.05 -9.12 -4.44
N ALA A 4 10.95 -9.62 -3.87
CA ALA A 4 9.83 -10.15 -4.66
C ALA A 4 9.11 -9.06 -5.47
N GLY A 5 8.80 -7.89 -4.88
CA GLY A 5 8.10 -6.81 -5.58
C GLY A 5 8.93 -6.16 -6.70
N ILE A 6 10.21 -5.88 -6.45
CA ILE A 6 11.14 -5.39 -7.50
C ILE A 6 11.39 -6.45 -8.58
N TRP A 7 11.46 -7.73 -8.22
CA TRP A 7 11.56 -8.79 -9.22
C TRP A 7 10.29 -8.86 -10.07
N LEU A 8 9.12 -8.78 -9.44
CA LEU A 8 7.83 -8.84 -10.13
C LEU A 8 7.62 -7.64 -11.06
N SER A 9 8.12 -6.45 -10.72
CA SER A 9 8.09 -5.29 -11.63
C SER A 9 8.91 -5.55 -12.90
N ARG A 10 10.08 -6.20 -12.79
CA ARG A 10 10.87 -6.61 -13.97
C ARG A 10 10.14 -7.65 -14.82
N VAL A 11 9.44 -8.60 -14.19
CA VAL A 11 8.62 -9.57 -14.93
C VAL A 11 7.49 -8.87 -15.69
N LYS A 12 6.83 -7.88 -15.06
CA LYS A 12 5.80 -7.06 -15.71
C LYS A 12 6.36 -6.22 -16.87
N GLU A 13 7.57 -5.67 -16.74
CA GLU A 13 8.26 -4.96 -17.83
C GLU A 13 8.51 -5.88 -19.05
N GLU A 14 8.90 -7.13 -18.83
CA GLU A 14 9.16 -8.10 -19.90
C GLU A 14 7.86 -8.67 -20.51
N MET A 15 6.83 -8.89 -19.70
CA MET A 15 5.56 -9.50 -20.15
C MET A 15 4.53 -8.48 -20.66
N GLY A 16 4.66 -7.21 -20.31
CA GLY A 16 3.72 -6.17 -20.72
C GLY A 16 2.28 -6.51 -20.32
N ASP A 17 1.36 -6.44 -21.29
CA ASP A 17 -0.08 -6.67 -21.07
C ASP A 17 -0.45 -8.15 -20.89
N ASP A 18 0.48 -9.08 -21.15
CA ASP A 18 0.24 -10.52 -20.95
C ASP A 18 0.23 -10.94 -19.47
N LEU A 19 0.56 -10.02 -18.55
CA LEU A 19 0.55 -10.25 -17.10
C LEU A 19 -0.22 -9.15 -16.38
N GLU A 20 -1.33 -9.50 -15.72
CA GLU A 20 -2.01 -8.62 -14.78
C GLU A 20 -1.61 -8.98 -13.35
N LEU A 21 -1.19 -7.98 -12.57
CA LEU A 21 -0.81 -8.17 -11.17
C LEU A 21 -1.96 -7.74 -10.24
N ASN A 22 -2.57 -8.72 -9.57
CA ASN A 22 -3.56 -8.44 -8.54
C ASN A 22 -2.91 -8.46 -7.14
N TYR A 23 -2.58 -7.27 -6.63
CA TYR A 23 -2.06 -7.10 -5.27
C TYR A 23 -3.19 -7.05 -4.25
N ARG A 24 -3.07 -7.79 -3.15
CA ARG A 24 -3.99 -7.72 -2.00
C ARG A 24 -3.22 -7.28 -0.76
N SER A 25 -3.91 -6.56 0.12
CA SER A 25 -3.33 -6.05 1.35
C SER A 25 -3.06 -7.18 2.35
N PHE A 26 -1.88 -7.18 2.97
CA PHE A 26 -1.58 -8.11 4.07
C PHE A 26 -0.96 -7.34 5.24
N ALA A 27 -1.74 -7.15 6.30
CA ALA A 27 -1.35 -6.35 7.46
C ALA A 27 -0.40 -7.11 8.39
N LEU A 28 0.91 -6.91 8.23
CA LEU A 28 1.91 -7.47 9.15
C LEU A 28 1.75 -6.97 10.59
N GLU A 29 1.20 -5.78 10.78
CA GLU A 29 0.85 -5.24 12.09
C GLU A 29 -0.20 -6.10 12.80
N GLN A 30 -1.19 -6.64 12.05
CA GLN A 30 -2.19 -7.55 12.57
C GLN A 30 -1.56 -8.87 13.04
N VAL A 31 -0.77 -9.49 12.17
CA VAL A 31 -0.17 -10.82 12.41
C VAL A 31 0.81 -10.79 13.57
N ASN A 32 1.57 -9.71 13.71
CA ASN A 32 2.58 -9.57 14.76
C ASN A 32 2.04 -8.92 16.04
N SER A 33 0.72 -8.67 16.12
CA SER A 33 0.10 -8.03 17.27
C SER A 33 0.11 -8.94 18.50
N THR A 34 0.28 -8.32 19.66
CA THR A 34 0.10 -8.99 20.97
C THR A 34 -1.27 -8.69 21.59
N ASN A 35 -2.16 -7.98 20.90
CA ASN A 35 -3.42 -7.45 21.44
C ASN A 35 -4.59 -8.47 21.50
N GLY A 36 -4.29 -9.77 21.50
CA GLY A 36 -5.32 -10.82 21.50
C GLY A 36 -6.02 -11.00 20.15
N PRO A 37 -6.82 -12.08 20.00
CA PRO A 37 -7.35 -12.51 18.70
C PRO A 37 -8.45 -11.61 18.12
N GLU A 38 -9.20 -10.91 18.98
CA GLU A 38 -10.30 -10.02 18.57
C GLU A 38 -9.81 -8.63 18.13
N TRP A 39 -8.54 -8.29 18.40
CA TRP A 39 -8.00 -6.99 18.02
C TRP A 39 -7.72 -6.95 16.52
N LYS A 40 -8.23 -5.91 15.85
CA LYS A 40 -8.03 -5.70 14.41
C LYS A 40 -7.38 -4.34 14.15
N ALA A 41 -6.21 -4.33 13.51
CA ALA A 41 -5.48 -3.10 13.21
C ALA A 41 -6.33 -2.08 12.41
N TRP A 42 -7.19 -2.57 11.51
CA TRP A 42 -8.04 -1.74 10.66
C TRP A 42 -9.36 -1.27 11.32
N GLU A 43 -9.66 -1.70 12.54
CA GLU A 43 -10.87 -1.27 13.28
C GLU A 43 -10.57 -0.21 14.35
N GLN A 44 -9.33 0.26 14.41
CA GLN A 44 -8.91 1.25 15.41
C GLN A 44 -9.42 2.66 15.06
N GLY A 45 -9.58 3.50 16.09
CA GLY A 45 -10.05 4.89 15.94
C GLY A 45 -9.07 5.81 15.23
N SER A 46 -9.49 7.04 14.96
CA SER A 46 -8.67 8.05 14.25
C SER A 46 -7.43 8.52 15.00
N ASP A 47 -7.37 8.26 16.31
CA ASP A 47 -6.24 8.53 17.20
C ASP A 47 -5.19 7.40 17.21
N TYR A 48 -5.48 6.27 16.54
CA TYR A 48 -4.56 5.15 16.46
C TYR A 48 -3.41 5.40 15.47
N GLU A 49 -2.19 5.34 15.98
CA GLU A 49 -0.97 5.44 15.18
C GLU A 49 -0.56 4.06 14.65
N SER A 50 -1.04 3.72 13.47
CA SER A 50 -0.68 2.46 12.80
C SER A 50 0.77 2.47 12.31
N ARG A 51 1.41 1.30 12.39
CA ARG A 51 2.77 1.06 11.87
C ARG A 51 2.81 0.45 10.47
N GLY A 52 1.67 0.19 9.83
CA GLY A 52 1.64 -0.48 8.53
C GLY A 52 0.47 -0.16 7.61
N LEU A 53 -0.59 0.47 8.11
CA LEU A 53 -1.81 0.66 7.33
C LEU A 53 -1.68 1.79 6.29
N TRP A 54 -0.83 2.80 6.53
CA TRP A 54 -0.64 3.90 5.57
C TRP A 54 -0.13 3.41 4.21
N SER A 55 0.86 2.52 4.18
CA SER A 55 1.33 1.93 2.93
C SER A 55 0.28 1.09 2.21
N LEU A 56 -0.59 0.40 2.96
CA LEU A 56 -1.67 -0.42 2.38
C LEU A 56 -2.79 0.45 1.81
N ARG A 57 -3.18 1.51 2.54
CA ARG A 57 -4.13 2.52 2.04
C ARG A 57 -3.61 3.17 0.76
N GLY A 58 -2.32 3.51 0.71
CA GLY A 58 -1.68 4.06 -0.48
C GLY A 58 -1.73 3.12 -1.68
N GLY A 59 -1.43 1.84 -1.48
CA GLY A 59 -1.55 0.82 -2.53
C GLY A 59 -2.98 0.75 -3.09
N ILE A 60 -3.99 0.68 -2.23
CA ILE A 60 -5.39 0.65 -2.68
C ILE A 60 -5.76 1.95 -3.43
N ALA A 61 -5.41 3.11 -2.88
CA ALA A 61 -5.72 4.41 -3.50
C ALA A 61 -5.05 4.57 -4.88
N ALA A 62 -3.83 4.06 -5.05
CA ALA A 62 -3.16 4.02 -6.34
C ALA A 62 -3.87 3.06 -7.32
N ARG A 63 -4.26 1.87 -6.87
CA ARG A 63 -5.00 0.88 -7.68
C ARG A 63 -6.34 1.40 -8.17
N MET A 64 -7.02 2.26 -7.41
CA MET A 64 -8.27 2.90 -7.84
C MET A 64 -8.09 3.83 -9.06
N GLN A 65 -6.86 4.22 -9.39
CA GLN A 65 -6.52 4.97 -10.61
C GLN A 65 -6.11 4.08 -11.79
N GLY A 66 -6.07 2.76 -11.60
CA GLY A 66 -5.68 1.76 -12.59
C GLY A 66 -4.38 1.03 -12.24
N TYR A 67 -4.15 -0.11 -12.90
CA TYR A 67 -2.98 -0.96 -12.64
C TYR A 67 -1.65 -0.26 -12.93
N ASP A 68 -1.56 0.53 -14.01
CA ASP A 68 -0.33 1.28 -14.32
C ASP A 68 0.02 2.31 -13.23
N ALA A 69 -0.99 2.96 -12.65
CA ALA A 69 -0.80 3.91 -11.55
C ALA A 69 -0.34 3.18 -10.29
N HIS A 70 -0.92 2.01 -10.01
CA HIS A 70 -0.51 1.15 -8.92
C HIS A 70 0.95 0.69 -9.06
N ASP A 71 1.36 0.21 -10.23
CA ASP A 71 2.71 -0.30 -10.45
C ASP A 71 3.76 0.79 -10.30
N LYS A 72 3.52 1.99 -10.83
CA LYS A 72 4.38 3.17 -10.63
C LYS A 72 4.49 3.56 -9.16
N PHE A 73 3.36 3.62 -8.46
CA PHE A 73 3.33 3.93 -7.02
C PHE A 73 4.12 2.89 -6.20
N MET A 74 3.91 1.61 -6.48
CA MET A 74 4.61 0.53 -5.77
C MET A 74 6.12 0.56 -6.03
N LEU A 75 6.56 0.92 -7.23
CA LEU A 75 7.97 1.07 -7.54
C LEU A 75 8.60 2.21 -6.73
N GLU A 76 7.97 3.39 -6.72
CA GLU A 76 8.43 4.55 -5.94
C GLU A 76 8.47 4.26 -4.43
N LEU A 77 7.41 3.65 -3.89
CA LEU A 77 7.34 3.33 -2.46
C LEU A 77 8.41 2.30 -2.06
N GLN A 78 8.65 1.29 -2.89
CA GLN A 78 9.70 0.29 -2.65
C GLN A 78 11.10 0.90 -2.76
N HIS A 79 11.34 1.77 -3.75
CA HIS A 79 12.59 2.50 -3.88
C HIS A 79 12.85 3.34 -2.62
N PHE A 80 11.88 4.15 -2.21
CA PHE A 80 11.97 4.96 -1.00
C PHE A 80 12.24 4.11 0.24
N LYS A 81 11.51 3.00 0.44
CA LYS A 81 11.69 2.14 1.61
C LYS A 81 13.03 1.41 1.63
N PHE A 82 13.46 0.85 0.51
CA PHE A 82 14.54 -0.13 0.48
C PHE A 82 15.87 0.43 -0.03
N VAL A 83 15.85 1.44 -0.90
CA VAL A 83 17.04 2.11 -1.42
C VAL A 83 17.35 3.33 -0.58
N GLU A 84 16.40 4.27 -0.45
CA GLU A 84 16.59 5.51 0.33
C GLU A 84 16.50 5.29 1.84
N ARG A 85 16.02 4.11 2.28
CA ARG A 85 15.81 3.75 3.69
C ARG A 85 14.80 4.65 4.42
N GLY A 86 13.83 5.18 3.68
CA GLY A 86 12.76 5.99 4.20
C GLY A 86 11.80 5.24 5.13
N ASP A 87 11.06 6.00 5.93
CA ASP A 87 10.00 5.48 6.78
C ASP A 87 8.64 5.64 6.09
N ILE A 88 7.86 4.56 6.04
CA ILE A 88 6.55 4.52 5.35
C ILE A 88 5.40 4.31 6.34
N ARG A 89 5.68 4.53 7.62
CA ARG A 89 4.71 4.40 8.72
C ARG A 89 3.80 5.61 8.85
N ASP A 90 4.11 6.70 8.17
CA ASP A 90 3.37 7.95 8.23
C ASP A 90 2.65 8.24 6.91
N ARG A 91 1.64 9.11 6.95
CA ARG A 91 0.88 9.54 5.78
C ARG A 91 1.77 10.25 4.73
N GLN A 92 2.62 11.18 5.17
CA GLN A 92 3.34 12.07 4.24
C GLN A 92 4.25 11.31 3.25
N PRO A 93 5.07 10.34 3.69
CA PRO A 93 5.86 9.53 2.76
C PRO A 93 5.05 8.78 1.70
N ILE A 94 3.80 8.42 2.01
CA ILE A 94 2.89 7.76 1.06
C ILE A 94 2.38 8.75 0.00
N VAL A 95 2.08 9.97 0.43
CA VAL A 95 1.71 11.07 -0.47
C VAL A 95 2.89 11.43 -1.38
N ASP A 96 4.10 11.56 -0.83
CA ASP A 96 5.30 11.88 -1.60
C ASP A 96 5.60 10.82 -2.67
N ALA A 97 5.42 9.54 -2.34
CA ALA A 97 5.58 8.44 -3.30
C ALA A 97 4.55 8.51 -4.44
N ALA A 98 3.29 8.88 -4.14
CA ALA A 98 2.26 9.06 -5.17
C ALA A 98 2.54 10.27 -6.08
N GLU A 99 3.08 11.36 -5.53
CA GLU A 99 3.51 12.52 -6.32
C GLU A 99 4.65 12.15 -7.27
N ARG A 100 5.68 11.44 -6.78
CA ARG A 100 6.80 10.95 -7.61
C ARG A 100 6.32 10.00 -8.72
N ALA A 101 5.33 9.17 -8.43
CA ALA A 101 4.71 8.26 -9.39
C ALA A 101 3.77 8.95 -10.39
N GLY A 102 3.49 10.25 -10.22
CA GLY A 102 2.70 11.05 -11.15
C GLY A 102 1.19 10.75 -11.10
N LEU A 103 0.66 10.37 -9.93
CA LEU A 103 -0.77 10.09 -9.74
C LEU A 103 -1.62 11.37 -9.75
N ASP A 104 -2.93 11.21 -9.97
CA ASP A 104 -3.91 12.27 -9.71
C ASP A 104 -4.02 12.45 -8.19
N MET A 105 -3.35 13.48 -7.68
CA MET A 105 -3.25 13.71 -6.23
C MET A 105 -4.57 14.07 -5.57
N GLY A 106 -5.52 14.65 -6.31
CA GLY A 106 -6.85 14.96 -5.78
C GLY A 106 -7.65 13.68 -5.51
N LYS A 107 -7.63 12.74 -6.46
CA LYS A 107 -8.24 11.42 -6.28
C LYS A 107 -7.47 10.59 -5.25
N PHE A 108 -6.15 10.57 -5.34
CA PHE A 108 -5.30 9.77 -4.45
C PHE A 108 -5.52 10.13 -2.99
N GLN A 109 -5.45 11.42 -2.62
CA GLN A 109 -5.62 11.82 -1.22
C GLN A 109 -7.04 11.55 -0.72
N LYS A 110 -8.06 11.79 -1.55
CA LYS A 110 -9.44 11.46 -1.21
C LYS A 110 -9.59 9.97 -0.89
N ASP A 111 -9.02 9.10 -1.73
CA ASP A 111 -9.10 7.66 -1.53
C ASP A 111 -8.19 7.17 -0.41
N LEU A 112 -7.01 7.77 -0.21
CA LEU A 112 -6.06 7.44 0.86
C LEU A 112 -6.67 7.66 2.24
N ASP A 113 -7.38 8.77 2.42
CA ASP A 113 -7.95 9.19 3.69
C ASP A 113 -9.33 8.55 3.96
N SER A 114 -9.94 7.91 2.95
CA SER A 114 -11.25 7.25 3.07
C SER A 114 -11.23 6.09 4.09
N PRO A 115 -12.17 6.05 5.06
CA PRO A 115 -12.27 4.96 6.02
C PRO A 115 -12.60 3.62 5.36
N GLU A 116 -13.25 3.63 4.19
CA GLU A 116 -13.55 2.42 3.41
C GLU A 116 -12.29 1.62 3.05
N ARG A 117 -11.12 2.29 2.94
CA ARG A 117 -9.84 1.62 2.71
C ARG A 117 -9.41 0.72 3.85
N LEU A 118 -9.71 1.10 5.09
CA LEU A 118 -9.42 0.23 6.24
C LEU A 118 -10.24 -1.06 6.17
N ALA A 119 -11.53 -0.93 5.87
CA ALA A 119 -12.39 -2.09 5.71
C ALA A 119 -11.93 -3.00 4.55
N GLU A 120 -11.41 -2.43 3.48
CA GLU A 120 -10.81 -3.19 2.37
C GLU A 120 -9.53 -3.92 2.78
N ILE A 121 -8.65 -3.28 3.56
CA ILE A 121 -7.47 -3.94 4.12
C ILE A 121 -7.86 -5.15 4.97
N GLY A 122 -8.92 -5.02 5.78
CA GLY A 122 -9.42 -6.12 6.59
C GLY A 122 -9.90 -7.30 5.75
N ARG A 123 -10.73 -7.05 4.73
CA ARG A 123 -11.19 -8.10 3.81
C ARG A 123 -10.03 -8.78 3.08
N ASP A 124 -9.11 -8.00 2.54
CA ASP A 124 -7.92 -8.52 1.86
C ASP A 124 -7.05 -9.41 2.75
N HIS A 125 -6.98 -9.10 4.05
CA HIS A 125 -6.15 -9.86 4.99
C HIS A 125 -6.77 -11.19 5.42
N GLU A 126 -8.10 -11.30 5.34
CA GLU A 126 -8.86 -12.46 5.82
C GLU A 126 -9.21 -13.47 4.72
N GLU A 127 -9.05 -13.09 3.44
CA GLU A 127 -9.19 -13.95 2.25
C GLU A 127 -7.88 -14.66 1.86
#